data_AF-A0A374E5L9-F1
#
_entry.id   AF-A0A374E5L9-F1
#
_cell.length_a   1.000
_cell.length_b   1.000
_cell.length_c   1.000
_cell.angle_alpha   90.00
_cell.angle_beta   90.00
_cell.angle_gamma   90.00
#
_symmetry.space_group_name_H-M   'P 1'
#
loop_
_entity.id
_entity.type
_entity.pdbx_description
1 polymer ?
#
loop_
_entity_poly.entity_id
_entity_poly.type
_entity_poly.pdbx_seq_one_letter_code
_entity_poly.pdbx_strand_id
1 'polypeptide(L)' 'MYILGSCYQDGVGVDKNTGKAIWWYQKASNNNIPIAQLKLGIIYSNGKYIPRDLNKAKYWLKKGLQQWN' A
#
# COMPACT_ATOMS: atom_id res chain seq x y z
N MET A 1 -6.26 9.55 -1.78
CA MET A 1 -4.89 9.15 -2.21
C MET A 1 -4.78 7.66 -2.55
N TYR A 2 -5.42 6.73 -1.81
CA TYR A 2 -5.44 5.29 -2.14
C TYR A 2 -5.89 4.99 -3.59
N ILE A 3 -6.96 5.62 -4.06
CA ILE A 3 -7.50 5.44 -5.42
C ILE A 3 -6.45 5.73 -6.49
N LEU A 4 -5.71 6.83 -6.36
CA LEU A 4 -4.66 7.19 -7.31
C LEU A 4 -3.51 6.16 -7.31
N GLY A 5 -3.19 5.58 -6.15
CA GLY A 5 -2.29 4.44 -6.07
C GLY A 5 -2.79 3.23 -6.88
N SER A 6 -4.10 2.94 -6.82
CA SER A 6 -4.71 1.87 -7.63
C SER A 6 -4.70 2.20 -9.12
N CYS A 7 -5.00 3.44 -9.50
CA CYS A 7 -4.92 3.88 -10.89
C CYS A 7 -3.52 3.64 -11.48
N TYR A 8 -2.46 4.01 -10.76
CA TYR A 8 -1.09 3.71 -11.18
C TYR A 8 -0.75 2.22 -11.14
N GLN A 9 -1.34 1.43 -10.23
CA GLN A 9 -1.11 -0.01 -10.17
C GLN A 9 -1.71 -0.74 -11.37
N ASP A 10 -2.91 -0.33 -11.78
CA ASP A 10 -3.74 -1.03 -12.75
C ASP A 10 -3.75 -0.37 -14.14
N GLY A 11 -3.21 0.84 -14.26
CA GLY A 11 -3.17 1.61 -15.51
C GLY A 11 -4.49 2.30 -15.85
N VAL A 12 -5.33 2.61 -14.85
CA VAL A 12 -6.66 3.20 -15.07
C VAL A 12 -6.54 4.72 -15.18
N GLY A 13 -6.70 5.24 -16.40
CA GLY A 13 -6.64 6.69 -16.69
C GLY A 13 -5.25 7.30 -16.56
N VAL A 14 -4.22 6.51 -16.25
CA VAL A 14 -2.80 6.87 -16.18
C VAL A 14 -1.96 5.68 -16.62
N ASP A 15 -0.74 5.93 -17.10
CA ASP A 15 0.19 4.84 -17.38
C ASP A 15 0.50 4.05 -16.11
N LYS A 16 0.51 2.72 -16.26
CA LYS A 16 0.85 1.82 -15.17
C LYS A 16 2.26 2.12 -14.66
N ASN A 17 2.36 2.41 -13.37
CA ASN A 17 3.62 2.71 -12.70
C ASN A 17 3.59 2.24 -11.25
N THR A 18 4.23 1.09 -11.01
CA THR A 18 4.28 0.46 -9.70
C THR A 18 4.97 1.34 -8.64
N GLY A 19 6.02 2.07 -9.01
CA GLY A 19 6.73 2.97 -8.10
C GLY A 19 5.83 4.10 -7.58
N LYS A 20 5.10 4.76 -8.50
CA LYS A 20 4.11 5.78 -8.14
C LYS A 20 2.95 5.19 -7.34
N ALA A 21 2.49 3.99 -7.66
CA ALA A 21 1.46 3.30 -6.90
C ALA A 21 1.87 3.10 -5.43
N ILE A 22 3.07 2.57 -5.20
CA ILE A 22 3.63 2.36 -3.85
C ILE A 22 3.79 3.68 -3.10
N TRP A 23 4.28 4.73 -3.76
CA TRP A 23 4.42 6.05 -3.16
C TRP A 23 3.07 6.60 -2.67
N TRP A 24 2.02 6.50 -3.49
CA TRP A 24 0.68 6.93 -3.10
C TRP A 24 0.08 6.07 -1.98
N TYR A 25 0.33 4.76 -1.99
CA TYR A 25 -0.07 3.89 -0.88
C TYR A 25 0.65 4.27 0.41
N GLN A 26 1.96 4.50 0.41
CA GLN A 26 2.71 4.96 1.59
C GLN A 26 2.15 6.29 2.13
N LYS A 27 1.91 7.26 1.25
CA LYS A 27 1.32 8.54 1.64
C LYS A 27 -0.06 8.36 2.28
N ALA A 28 -0.90 7.50 1.72
CA ALA A 28 -2.21 7.18 2.29
C ALA A 28 -2.12 6.42 3.62
N SER A 29 -1.20 5.46 3.75
CA SER A 29 -0.96 4.69 4.98
C SER A 29 -0.51 5.58 6.14
N ASN A 30 0.35 6.57 5.84
CA ASN A 30 0.82 7.56 6.82
C ASN A 30 -0.30 8.51 7.28
N ASN A 31 -1.30 8.75 6.45
CA ASN A 31 -2.51 9.51 6.79
C ASN A 31 -3.61 8.64 7.42
N ASN A 32 -3.24 7.50 8.03
CA ASN A 32 -4.16 6.60 8.74
C ASN A 32 -5.36 6.11 7.90
N ILE A 33 -5.17 5.90 6.59
CA ILE A 33 -6.19 5.27 5.75
C ILE A 33 -6.06 3.73 5.89
N PRO A 34 -7.02 3.02 6.51
CA PRO A 34 -6.85 1.60 6.87
C PRO A 34 -6.60 0.70 5.65
N ILE A 35 -7.36 0.89 4.57
CA ILE A 35 -7.20 0.12 3.34
C ILE A 35 -5.82 0.30 2.70
N ALA A 36 -5.22 1.48 2.80
CA ALA A 36 -3.86 1.73 2.31
C ALA A 36 -2.82 1.04 3.18
N GLN A 37 -3.01 1.02 4.51
CA GLN A 37 -2.13 0.29 5.44
C GLN A 37 -2.16 -1.21 5.14
N LEU A 38 -3.34 -1.80 4.93
CA LEU A 38 -3.47 -3.20 4.53
C LEU A 38 -2.75 -3.48 3.20
N LYS A 39 -2.98 -2.63 2.19
CA LYS A 39 -2.31 -2.75 0.89
C LYS A 39 -0.78 -2.68 1.01
N LEU A 40 -0.25 -1.74 1.78
CA LEU A 40 1.19 -1.58 1.98
C LEU A 40 1.79 -2.79 2.74
N GLY A 41 1.06 -3.33 3.72
CA GLY A 41 1.43 -4.55 4.41
C GLY A 41 1.55 -5.76 3.46
N ILE A 42 0.59 -5.93 2.54
CA ILE A 42 0.63 -6.97 1.51
C ILE A 42 1.82 -6.78 0.56
N ILE A 43 2.11 -5.54 0.15
CA ILE A 43 3.25 -5.24 -0.74
C ILE A 43 4.58 -5.68 -0.09
N TYR A 44 4.81 -5.33 1.18
CA TYR A 44 6.00 -5.75 1.93
C TYR A 44 6.05 -7.26 2.16
N SER A 45 4.90 -7.91 2.37
CA SER A 45 4.80 -9.37 2.53
C SER A 45 5.18 -10.12 1.26
N ASN A 46 4.74 -9.62 0.11
CA ASN A 46 4.93 -10.30 -1.17
C ASN A 46 6.35 -10.11 -1.72
N GLY A 47 7.00 -8.97 -1.43
CA GLY A 47 8.36 -8.70 -1.94
C GLY A 47 8.46 -8.55 -3.46
N LYS A 48 7.32 -8.44 -4.16
CA LYS A 48 7.25 -8.47 -5.64
C LYS A 48 7.79 -7.21 -6.30
N TYR A 49 7.60 -6.06 -5.65
CA TYR A 49 7.89 -4.74 -6.21
C TYR A 49 8.90 -3.94 -5.39
N ILE A 50 9.11 -4.35 -4.15
CA ILE A 50 10.07 -3.82 -3.18
C ILE A 50 10.64 -5.01 -2.41
N PRO A 51 11.83 -4.89 -1.80
CA PRO A 51 12.37 -5.96 -0.97
C PRO A 51 11.36 -6.43 0.08
N ARG A 52 11.25 -7.76 0.22
CA ARG A 52 10.35 -8.38 1.21
C ARG A 52 10.77 -7.96 2.62
N ASP A 53 9.81 -7.50 3.42
CA ASP A 53 10.04 -7.12 4.81
C ASP A 53 8.84 -7.54 5.66
N LEU A 54 8.98 -8.68 6.33
CA LEU A 54 7.89 -9.25 7.14
C LEU A 54 7.60 -8.42 8.40
N ASN A 55 8.58 -7.65 8.90
CA ASN A 55 8.38 -6.80 10.08
C ASN A 55 7.53 -5.59 9.69
N LYS A 56 7.85 -4.92 8.58
CA LYS A 56 7.01 -3.85 8.03
C LYS A 56 5.64 -4.36 7.60
N ALA A 57 5.56 -5.56 7.01
CA ALA A 57 4.30 -6.18 6.65
C ALA A 57 3.39 -6.35 7.89
N LYS A 58 3.89 -6.98 8.95
CA LYS A 58 3.16 -7.16 10.22
C LYS A 58 2.72 -5.83 10.83
N TYR A 59 3.61 -4.84 10.85
CA TYR A 59 3.31 -3.51 11.37
C TYR A 59 2.11 -2.86 10.66
N TRP A 60 2.16 -2.78 9.32
CA TRP A 60 1.11 -2.13 8.55
C TRP A 60 -0.21 -2.91 8.54
N LEU A 61 -0.16 -4.24 8.48
CA LEU A 61 -1.35 -5.09 8.58
C LEU A 61 -2.05 -4.92 9.94
N LYS A 62 -1.29 -5.00 11.05
CA LYS A 62 -1.85 -4.82 12.39
C LYS A 62 -2.47 -3.44 12.54
N LYS A 63 -1.76 -2.39 12.10
CA LYS A 63 -2.24 -1.01 12.20
C LYS A 63 -3.55 -0.80 11.42
N GLY A 64 -3.66 -1.37 10.22
CA GLY A 64 -4.87 -1.29 9.39
C GLY A 64 -6.06 -2.05 9.98
N LEU A 65 -5.87 -3.28 10.44
CA LEU A 65 -6.93 -4.08 11.06
C LEU A 65 -7.47 -3.46 12.35
N GLN A 66 -6.61 -2.86 13.18
CA GLN A 66 -7.02 -2.21 14.42
C GLN A 66 -7.92 -0.99 14.23
N GLN A 67 -7.83 -0.32 13.07
CA GLN A 67 -8.70 0.83 12.74
C GLN A 67 -9.98 0.42 12.01
N TRP A 68 -10.06 -0.84 11.55
CA TRP A 68 -11.23 -1.35 10.85
C TRP A 68 -12.32 -1.82 11.83
N ASN A 69 -11.90 -2.34 12.99
CA ASN A 69 -12.79 -2.64 14.12
C ASN A 69 -13.21 -1.37 14.85
#